data_AF-A0A7S2JNX1-F1
#
_entry.id   AF-A0A7S2JNX1-F1
#
_cell.length_a   1.000
_cell.length_b   1.000
_cell.length_c   1.000
_cell.angle_alpha   90.00
_cell.angle_beta   90.00
_cell.angle_gamma   90.00
#
_symmetry.space_group_name_H-M   'P 1'
#
loop_
_entity.id
_entity.type
_entity.pdbx_description
1 polymer ?
#
loop_
_entity_poly.entity_id
_entity_poly.type
_entity_poly.pdbx_seq_one_letter_code
_entity_poly.pdbx_strand_id
1 'polypeptide(L)'
;MATAKYYHQKSSSPEMKAASAGKVVIDVGRQGDWDGGSLKWDYCLTFPKVPKDAPYEKHKTRRSVIRAIKETGLTTSKTYSRDDDEVFLRLTASLPVFEDKAEAMKLAMRKKAEFGGGYAPFERNLKRQFEGSGPGKLFTAGERIQIIQFALEGPKHDGGAELDIDQLIFDKQVGVAFPMRSEPECTWLVSNWAKAFFRKQPLDKVEEYFGPQVAMYFGYLGYYTNWLFFVGIVGIV
;
A
#
# COMPACT_ATOMS: atom_id res chain seq x y z
N MET A 1 4.01 14.02 -7.51
CA MET A 1 4.44 13.79 -6.11
C MET A 1 3.24 13.28 -5.33
N ALA A 2 3.04 11.96 -5.29
CA ALA A 2 1.97 11.35 -4.51
C ALA A 2 2.45 11.24 -3.05
N THR A 3 2.13 12.26 -2.25
CA THR A 3 2.33 12.23 -0.80
C THR A 3 1.40 11.16 -0.24
N ALA A 4 1.96 10.08 0.29
CA ALA A 4 1.23 9.18 1.16
C ALA A 4 0.74 10.01 2.36
N LYS A 5 -0.52 10.46 2.31
CA LYS A 5 -1.17 11.13 3.43
C LYS A 5 -1.34 10.09 4.54
N TYR A 6 -0.36 10.01 5.43
CA TYR A 6 -0.51 9.34 6.71
C TYR A 6 -1.60 10.08 7.48
N TYR A 7 -2.81 9.52 7.48
CA TYR A 7 -3.93 10.03 8.26
C TYR A 7 -3.59 9.92 9.76
N HIS A 8 -3.07 11.00 10.33
CA HIS A 8 -3.13 11.24 11.76
C HIS A 8 -4.59 11.47 12.13
N GLN A 9 -5.26 10.41 12.59
CA GLN A 9 -6.60 10.48 13.14
C GLN A 9 -6.57 11.33 14.42
N LYS A 10 -6.95 12.61 14.31
CA LYS A 10 -7.18 13.47 15.47
C LYS A 10 -8.55 13.11 16.04
N SER A 11 -8.51 12.35 17.14
CA SER A 11 -9.67 11.93 17.92
C SER A 11 -10.36 13.15 18.57
N SER A 12 -11.56 13.48 18.13
CA SER A 12 -12.46 14.36 18.88
C SER A 12 -13.90 13.86 18.76
N SER A 13 -14.18 12.75 19.45
CA SER A 13 -15.51 12.43 19.96
C SER A 13 -15.34 11.80 21.36
N PRO A 14 -16.01 12.31 22.41
CA PRO A 14 -15.75 11.98 23.81
C PRO A 14 -16.14 10.56 24.25
N GLU A 15 -16.65 9.71 23.36
CA GLU A 15 -17.11 8.35 23.71
C GLU A 15 -16.02 7.26 23.63
N MET A 16 -14.82 7.55 23.12
CA MET A 16 -13.71 6.57 23.01
C MET A 16 -12.73 6.58 24.20
N LYS A 17 -13.16 6.90 25.42
CA LYS A 17 -12.28 6.91 26.60
C LYS A 17 -12.24 5.62 27.43
N ALA A 18 -12.97 4.56 27.03
CA ALA A 18 -13.05 3.34 27.84
C ALA A 18 -12.38 2.08 27.24
N ALA A 19 -11.71 2.17 26.08
CA ALA A 19 -11.07 1.01 25.44
C ALA A 19 -9.56 1.19 25.27
N SER A 20 -8.85 1.44 26.39
CA SER A 20 -7.40 1.31 26.45
C SER A 20 -7.05 -0.12 26.85
N ALA A 21 -6.05 -0.71 26.18
CA ALA A 21 -5.55 -2.08 26.35
C ALA A 21 -6.31 -3.19 25.62
N GLY A 22 -6.47 -3.04 24.32
CA GLY A 22 -6.72 -4.15 23.41
C GLY A 22 -5.97 -3.89 22.12
N LYS A 23 -4.90 -4.64 21.85
CA LYS A 23 -4.25 -4.65 20.55
C LYS A 23 -5.31 -5.14 19.55
N VAL A 24 -5.97 -4.23 18.83
CA VAL A 24 -6.93 -4.58 17.77
C VAL A 24 -6.11 -5.15 16.63
N VAL A 25 -5.80 -6.43 16.76
CA VAL A 25 -5.45 -7.28 15.62
C VAL A 25 -6.73 -7.35 14.83
N ILE A 26 -6.78 -6.64 13.70
CA ILE A 26 -7.77 -6.91 12.67
C ILE A 26 -7.53 -8.37 12.32
N ASP A 27 -8.38 -9.27 12.82
CA ASP A 27 -8.43 -10.67 12.40
C ASP A 27 -8.94 -10.64 10.96
N VAL A 28 -8.02 -10.31 10.04
CA VAL A 28 -8.20 -10.51 8.61
C VAL A 28 -8.29 -12.03 8.49
N GLY A 29 -9.53 -12.53 8.60
CA GLY A 29 -9.82 -13.92 8.89
C GLY A 29 -8.88 -14.86 8.15
N ARG A 30 -8.27 -15.77 8.90
CA ARG A 30 -7.42 -16.89 8.46
C ARG A 30 -7.05 -16.76 6.98
N GLN A 31 -5.88 -16.18 6.73
CA GLN A 31 -5.16 -16.41 5.48
C GLN A 31 -5.10 -17.92 5.29
N GLY A 32 -6.00 -18.43 4.43
CA GLY A 32 -6.10 -19.84 4.12
C GLY A 32 -4.79 -20.23 3.46
N ASP A 33 -3.99 -20.97 4.21
CA ASP A 33 -2.87 -21.73 3.70
C ASP A 33 -3.45 -22.81 2.80
N TRP A 34 -3.39 -22.66 1.47
CA TRP A 34 -3.43 -23.75 0.48
C TRP A 34 -2.80 -23.30 -0.85
N ASP A 35 -1.87 -24.13 -1.30
CA ASP A 35 -1.11 -24.05 -2.54
C ASP A 35 -1.99 -23.88 -3.79
N GLY A 36 -1.58 -22.96 -4.69
CA GLY A 36 -2.16 -22.84 -6.03
C GLY A 36 -2.39 -21.40 -6.50
N GLY A 37 -1.32 -20.64 -6.73
CA GLY A 37 -1.35 -19.47 -7.63
C GLY A 37 -2.36 -18.35 -7.35
N SER A 38 -2.84 -18.18 -6.11
CA SER A 38 -3.83 -17.15 -5.80
C SER A 38 -3.22 -15.73 -5.80
N LEU A 39 -3.91 -14.79 -6.43
CA LEU A 39 -3.51 -13.38 -6.53
C LEU A 39 -3.36 -12.75 -5.13
N LYS A 40 -2.18 -12.17 -4.84
CA LYS A 40 -1.94 -11.34 -3.66
C LYS A 40 -2.74 -10.03 -3.77
N TRP A 41 -3.51 -9.70 -2.74
CA TRP A 41 -4.26 -8.45 -2.61
C TRP A 41 -3.33 -7.31 -2.20
N ASP A 42 -3.49 -6.13 -2.82
CA ASP A 42 -2.58 -5.00 -2.64
C ASP A 42 -3.24 -3.80 -1.95
N TYR A 43 -4.55 -3.66 -2.12
CA TYR A 43 -5.28 -2.50 -1.65
C TYR A 43 -6.67 -2.89 -1.18
N CYS A 44 -7.19 -2.18 -0.18
CA CYS A 44 -8.53 -2.41 0.34
C CYS A 44 -9.29 -1.10 0.51
N LEU A 45 -10.54 -1.12 0.07
CA LEU A 45 -11.53 -0.07 0.34
C LEU A 45 -12.60 -0.66 1.26
N THR A 46 -12.95 0.01 2.34
CA THR A 46 -14.10 -0.38 3.17
C THR A 46 -15.33 0.42 2.80
N PHE A 47 -16.47 -0.22 2.87
CA PHE A 47 -17.77 0.41 2.67
C PHE A 47 -18.61 0.15 3.91
N PRO A 48 -19.22 1.18 4.54
CA PRO A 48 -20.20 0.92 5.56
C PRO A 48 -21.33 0.09 4.96
N LYS A 49 -21.81 -0.90 5.70
CA LYS A 49 -22.93 -1.71 5.25
C LYS A 49 -24.17 -0.85 5.27
N VAL A 50 -24.74 -0.70 4.09
CA VAL A 50 -26.01 -0.01 3.91
C VAL A 50 -27.13 -1.00 4.23
N PRO A 51 -28.03 -0.71 5.20
CA PRO A 51 -29.20 -1.54 5.48
C PRO A 51 -30.02 -1.77 4.21
N LYS A 52 -30.73 -2.92 4.14
CA LYS A 52 -31.55 -3.26 2.96
C LYS A 52 -32.63 -2.20 2.69
N ASP A 53 -33.19 -1.63 3.75
CA ASP A 53 -34.28 -0.64 3.69
C ASP A 53 -33.79 0.80 3.46
N ALA A 54 -32.48 1.01 3.35
CA ALA A 54 -31.92 2.34 3.14
C ALA A 54 -32.26 2.88 1.74
N PRO A 55 -32.27 4.22 1.55
CA PRO A 55 -32.57 4.85 0.27
C PRO A 55 -31.70 4.31 -0.88
N TYR A 56 -32.32 4.12 -2.05
CA TYR A 56 -31.68 3.59 -3.25
C TYR A 56 -30.39 4.33 -3.64
N GLU A 57 -30.32 5.65 -3.44
CA GLU A 57 -29.14 6.46 -3.75
C GLU A 57 -27.88 5.97 -3.04
N LYS A 58 -27.98 5.47 -1.79
CA LYS A 58 -26.81 4.92 -1.07
C LYS A 58 -26.28 3.64 -1.72
N HIS A 59 -27.17 2.79 -2.25
CA HIS A 59 -26.79 1.57 -2.97
C HIS A 59 -26.25 1.87 -4.38
N LYS A 60 -26.77 2.91 -5.02
CA LYS A 60 -26.36 3.36 -6.35
C LYS A 60 -24.91 3.81 -6.36
N THR A 61 -24.48 4.64 -5.40
CA THR A 61 -23.11 5.15 -5.38
C THR A 61 -22.08 4.04 -5.17
N ARG A 62 -22.33 3.11 -4.24
CA ARG A 62 -21.44 1.96 -4.05
C ARG A 62 -21.31 1.12 -5.32
N ARG A 63 -22.42 0.92 -6.05
CA ARG A 63 -22.42 0.18 -7.32
C ARG A 63 -21.68 0.93 -8.42
N SER A 64 -21.84 2.26 -8.53
CA SER A 64 -21.12 3.06 -9.53
C SER A 64 -19.61 3.06 -9.28
N VAL A 65 -19.17 3.19 -8.02
CA VAL A 65 -17.75 3.10 -7.64
C VAL A 65 -17.17 1.73 -8.01
N ILE A 66 -17.82 0.64 -7.60
CA ILE A 66 -17.34 -0.72 -7.92
C ILE A 66 -17.31 -0.96 -9.44
N ARG A 67 -18.28 -0.41 -10.17
CA ARG A 67 -18.32 -0.50 -11.63
C ARG A 67 -17.15 0.25 -12.27
N ALA A 68 -16.90 1.49 -11.85
CA ALA A 68 -15.78 2.29 -12.34
C ALA A 68 -14.43 1.59 -12.09
N ILE A 69 -14.24 1.00 -10.91
CA ILE A 69 -13.04 0.22 -10.57
C ILE A 69 -12.87 -1.00 -11.47
N LYS A 70 -13.96 -1.69 -11.82
CA LYS A 70 -13.88 -2.83 -12.74
C LYS A 70 -13.59 -2.41 -14.18
N GLU A 71 -14.11 -1.25 -14.61
CA GLU A 71 -13.87 -0.70 -15.94
C GLU A 71 -12.39 -0.35 -16.17
N THR A 72 -11.60 -0.09 -15.12
CA THR A 72 -10.15 0.14 -15.25
C THR A 72 -9.31 -1.14 -15.41
N GLY A 73 -9.92 -2.32 -15.26
CA GLY A 73 -9.24 -3.62 -15.36
C GLY A 73 -8.76 -4.18 -14.02
N LEU A 74 -9.07 -3.52 -12.90
CA LEU A 74 -8.75 -4.04 -11.57
C LEU A 74 -9.63 -5.26 -11.21
N THR A 75 -8.99 -6.28 -10.65
CA THR A 75 -9.66 -7.43 -10.05
C THR A 75 -10.15 -7.06 -8.66
N THR A 76 -11.42 -7.37 -8.38
CA THR A 76 -12.07 -7.01 -7.12
C THR A 76 -12.62 -8.25 -6.43
N SER A 77 -12.44 -8.34 -5.11
CA SER A 77 -13.10 -9.34 -4.26
C SER A 77 -13.77 -8.67 -3.08
N LYS A 78 -14.92 -9.21 -2.65
CA LYS A 78 -15.70 -8.67 -1.53
C LYS A 78 -15.64 -9.62 -0.37
N THR A 79 -15.32 -9.09 0.81
CA THR A 79 -15.41 -9.81 2.09
C THR A 79 -16.18 -8.96 3.10
N TYR A 80 -16.88 -9.61 4.02
CA TYR A 80 -17.70 -8.92 5.03
C TYR A 80 -16.95 -8.86 6.35
N SER A 81 -17.17 -7.78 7.11
CA SER A 81 -16.71 -7.67 8.49
C SER A 81 -17.29 -8.80 9.34
N ARG A 82 -16.57 -9.16 10.41
CA ARG A 82 -17.04 -10.13 11.40
C ARG A 82 -18.32 -9.66 12.08
N ASP A 83 -18.42 -8.36 12.31
CA ASP A 83 -19.58 -7.72 12.94
C ASP A 83 -20.68 -7.38 11.91
N ASP A 84 -20.45 -7.75 10.64
CA ASP A 84 -21.40 -7.62 9.52
C ASP A 84 -21.95 -6.20 9.34
N ASP A 85 -21.10 -5.21 9.63
CA ASP A 85 -21.35 -3.77 9.58
C ASP A 85 -20.53 -3.05 8.50
N GLU A 86 -19.47 -3.69 8.00
CA GLU A 86 -18.63 -3.19 6.91
C GLU A 86 -18.44 -4.23 5.81
N VAL A 87 -18.18 -3.75 4.59
CA VAL A 87 -17.76 -4.58 3.46
C VAL A 87 -16.40 -4.13 2.96
N PHE A 88 -15.45 -5.05 2.96
CA PHE A 88 -14.11 -4.89 2.45
C PHE A 88 -14.09 -5.25 0.96
N LEU A 89 -13.69 -4.32 0.13
CA LEU A 89 -13.40 -4.52 -1.29
C LEU A 89 -11.88 -4.61 -1.45
N ARG A 90 -11.37 -5.81 -1.69
CA ARG A 90 -9.95 -6.07 -1.94
C ARG A 90 -9.68 -5.89 -3.42
N LEU A 91 -8.59 -5.20 -3.74
CA LEU A 91 -8.17 -4.87 -5.10
C LEU A 91 -6.81 -5.49 -5.40
N THR A 92 -6.68 -5.97 -6.62
CA THR A 92 -5.43 -6.44 -7.23
C THR A 92 -5.57 -6.34 -8.74
N ALA A 93 -4.52 -6.63 -9.49
CA ALA A 93 -4.56 -6.67 -10.95
C ALA A 93 -3.67 -7.78 -11.49
N SER A 94 -3.91 -8.18 -12.74
CA SER A 94 -2.98 -9.06 -13.45
C SER A 94 -1.72 -8.28 -13.84
N LEU A 95 -0.61 -8.98 -14.05
CA LEU A 95 0.64 -8.34 -14.45
C LEU A 95 0.51 -7.48 -15.73
N PRO A 96 -0.21 -7.89 -16.79
CA PRO A 96 -0.43 -7.03 -17.96
C PRO A 96 -1.13 -5.71 -17.63
N VAL A 97 -2.14 -5.74 -16.75
CA VAL A 97 -2.83 -4.52 -16.32
C VAL A 97 -1.88 -3.62 -15.51
N PHE A 98 -1.04 -4.21 -14.65
CA PHE A 98 -0.01 -3.43 -13.96
C PHE A 98 1.00 -2.80 -14.94
N GLU A 99 1.48 -3.55 -15.94
CA GLU A 99 2.38 -3.04 -16.98
C GLU A 99 1.74 -1.86 -17.76
N ASP A 100 0.50 -2.03 -18.22
CA ASP A 100 -0.20 -1.02 -19.02
C ASP A 100 -0.46 0.27 -18.22
N LYS A 101 -0.86 0.15 -16.94
CA LYS A 101 -1.09 1.32 -16.08
C LYS A 101 0.21 1.99 -15.65
N ALA A 102 1.27 1.22 -15.38
CA ALA A 102 2.59 1.75 -15.04
C ALA A 102 3.17 2.57 -16.20
N GLU A 103 2.98 2.12 -17.44
CA GLU A 103 3.40 2.83 -18.64
C GLU A 103 2.56 4.11 -18.86
N ALA A 104 1.23 4.02 -18.68
CA ALA A 104 0.34 5.18 -18.80
C ALA A 104 0.70 6.30 -17.81
N MET A 105 1.00 5.95 -16.55
CA MET A 105 1.41 6.93 -15.54
C MET A 105 2.89 7.32 -15.60
N LYS A 106 3.68 6.73 -16.51
CA LYS A 106 5.13 6.88 -16.62
C LYS A 106 5.84 6.63 -15.28
N LEU A 107 5.50 5.52 -14.63
CA LEU A 107 6.01 5.17 -13.30
C LEU A 107 7.54 5.20 -13.29
N ALA A 108 8.13 6.02 -12.42
CA ALA A 108 9.58 6.09 -12.29
C ALA A 108 10.10 4.84 -11.56
N MET A 109 10.81 3.98 -12.30
CA MET A 109 11.36 2.73 -11.79
C MET A 109 12.88 2.74 -11.87
N ARG A 110 13.51 1.99 -10.95
CA ARG A 110 14.97 1.86 -10.90
C ARG A 110 15.47 0.95 -12.02
N LYS A 111 16.41 1.46 -12.82
CA LYS A 111 17.11 0.67 -13.84
C LYS A 111 18.25 -0.11 -13.21
N LYS A 112 18.52 -1.28 -13.78
CA LYS A 112 19.72 -2.06 -13.43
C LYS A 112 20.98 -1.29 -13.81
N ALA A 113 22.04 -1.48 -13.03
CA ALA A 113 23.33 -0.84 -13.26
C ALA A 113 23.90 -1.10 -14.67
N GLU A 114 23.67 -2.30 -15.23
CA GLU A 114 24.11 -2.68 -16.58
C GLU A 114 23.48 -1.84 -17.72
N PHE A 115 22.34 -1.19 -17.45
CA PHE A 115 21.64 -0.32 -18.40
C PHE A 115 21.76 1.17 -18.05
N GLY A 116 22.81 1.55 -17.30
CA GLY A 116 23.10 2.92 -16.89
C GLY A 116 22.61 3.30 -15.50
N GLY A 117 21.86 2.42 -14.81
CA GLY A 117 21.31 2.69 -13.49
C GLY A 117 20.33 3.88 -13.46
N GLY A 118 20.07 4.40 -12.24
CA GLY A 118 19.17 5.54 -12.03
C GLY A 118 17.68 5.20 -12.12
N TYR A 119 16.84 6.22 -12.13
CA TYR A 119 15.39 6.09 -12.31
C TYR A 119 15.00 6.51 -13.72
N ALA A 120 14.11 5.74 -14.35
CA ALA A 120 13.55 6.05 -15.66
C ALA A 120 12.05 5.74 -15.67
N PRO A 121 11.25 6.41 -16.51
CA PRO A 121 9.85 6.06 -16.69
C PRO A 121 9.73 4.63 -17.23
N PHE A 122 8.81 3.86 -16.68
CA PHE A 122 8.56 2.48 -17.09
C PHE A 122 8.06 2.41 -18.52
N GLU A 123 8.68 1.53 -19.31
CA GLU A 123 8.25 1.20 -20.67
C GLU A 123 8.12 -0.32 -20.77
N ARG A 124 6.96 -0.77 -21.25
CA ARG A 124 6.64 -2.21 -21.30
C ARG A 124 7.62 -2.98 -22.18
N ASN A 125 8.05 -2.35 -23.28
CA ASN A 125 9.02 -2.90 -24.22
C ASN A 125 10.45 -3.01 -23.64
N LEU A 126 10.78 -2.19 -22.65
CA LEU A 126 12.10 -2.14 -22.03
C LEU A 126 12.13 -2.75 -20.62
N LYS A 127 11.13 -3.57 -20.25
CA LYS A 127 11.01 -4.15 -18.89
C LYS A 127 12.26 -4.86 -18.37
N ARG A 128 13.08 -5.43 -19.26
CA ARG A 128 14.35 -6.09 -18.92
C ARG A 128 15.40 -5.14 -18.32
N GLN A 129 15.28 -3.84 -18.58
CA GLN A 129 16.20 -2.81 -18.09
C GLN A 129 15.94 -2.43 -16.63
N PHE A 130 14.74 -2.72 -16.11
CA PHE A 130 14.35 -2.36 -14.76
C PHE A 130 14.71 -3.46 -13.76
N GLU A 131 14.95 -3.05 -12.53
CA GLU A 131 15.06 -3.98 -11.39
C GLU A 131 13.73 -4.74 -11.23
N GLY A 132 13.79 -5.97 -10.69
CA GLY A 132 12.57 -6.79 -10.51
C GLY A 132 12.08 -7.55 -11.76
N SER A 133 12.71 -7.43 -12.94
CA SER A 133 12.35 -8.16 -14.18
C SER A 133 12.33 -9.70 -14.12
N GLY A 134 12.52 -10.32 -12.95
CA GLY A 134 12.32 -11.75 -12.74
C GLY A 134 10.84 -12.16 -12.82
N PRO A 135 10.54 -13.46 -12.98
CA PRO A 135 9.18 -13.96 -13.05
C PRO A 135 8.40 -13.61 -11.77
N GLY A 136 7.32 -12.83 -11.94
CA GLY A 136 6.36 -12.50 -10.87
C GLY A 136 6.76 -11.39 -9.90
N LYS A 137 7.86 -10.66 -10.13
CA LYS A 137 8.36 -9.61 -9.21
C LYS A 137 8.69 -8.27 -9.88
N LEU A 138 8.10 -7.99 -11.05
CA LEU A 138 8.41 -6.77 -11.81
C LEU A 138 8.19 -5.48 -11.00
N PHE A 139 7.14 -5.46 -10.17
CA PHE A 139 6.79 -4.32 -9.33
C PHE A 139 6.91 -4.69 -7.86
N THR A 140 7.54 -3.82 -7.08
CA THR A 140 7.53 -3.83 -5.61
C THR A 140 6.11 -3.62 -5.07
N ALA A 141 5.89 -3.94 -3.79
CA ALA A 141 4.59 -3.69 -3.16
C ALA A 141 4.21 -2.20 -3.23
N GLY A 142 5.18 -1.31 -2.99
CA GLY A 142 4.98 0.14 -3.10
C GLY A 142 4.58 0.60 -4.50
N GLU A 143 5.25 0.11 -5.54
CA GLU A 143 4.92 0.42 -6.93
C GLU A 143 3.52 -0.10 -7.31
N ARG A 144 3.15 -1.31 -6.88
CA ARG A 144 1.80 -1.85 -7.12
C ARG A 144 0.72 -0.99 -6.47
N ILE A 145 0.96 -0.50 -5.25
CA ILE A 145 0.05 0.42 -4.56
C ILE A 145 -0.08 1.73 -5.34
N GLN A 146 1.02 2.31 -5.84
CA GLN A 146 0.97 3.54 -6.65
C GLN A 146 0.18 3.32 -7.96
N ILE A 147 0.37 2.19 -8.62
CA ILE A 147 -0.37 1.85 -9.83
C ILE A 147 -1.87 1.70 -9.54
N ILE A 148 -2.25 1.08 -8.42
CA ILE A 148 -3.67 0.96 -8.03
C ILE A 148 -4.25 2.33 -7.67
N GLN A 149 -3.52 3.18 -6.94
CA GLN A 149 -3.97 4.53 -6.65
C GLN A 149 -4.20 5.34 -7.93
N PHE A 150 -3.28 5.24 -8.89
CA PHE A 150 -3.47 5.82 -10.22
C PHE A 150 -4.70 5.24 -10.94
N ALA A 151 -4.92 3.93 -10.88
CA ALA A 151 -6.11 3.32 -11.47
C ALA A 151 -7.42 3.75 -10.78
N LEU A 152 -7.39 4.17 -9.51
CA LEU A 152 -8.56 4.69 -8.79
C LEU A 152 -8.81 6.17 -9.07
N GLU A 153 -7.79 7.01 -8.89
CA GLU A 153 -7.91 8.48 -8.88
C GLU A 153 -7.54 9.11 -10.22
N GLY A 154 -6.80 8.40 -11.07
CA GLY A 154 -6.29 8.92 -12.34
C GLY A 154 -7.39 9.28 -13.34
N PRO A 155 -7.10 10.14 -14.32
CA PRO A 155 -8.06 10.54 -15.34
C PRO A 155 -8.53 9.35 -16.19
N LYS A 156 -9.79 9.39 -16.65
CA LYS A 156 -10.34 8.33 -17.51
C LYS A 156 -9.61 8.17 -18.84
N HIS A 157 -9.08 9.25 -19.40
CA HIS A 157 -8.35 9.20 -20.68
C HIS A 157 -7.05 8.40 -20.58
N ASP A 158 -6.40 8.38 -19.41
CA ASP A 158 -5.21 7.57 -19.13
C ASP A 158 -5.58 6.19 -18.52
N GLY A 159 -6.87 5.87 -18.46
CA GLY A 159 -7.38 4.62 -17.94
C GLY A 159 -7.52 4.54 -16.42
N GLY A 160 -7.55 5.66 -15.71
CA GLY A 160 -8.00 5.71 -14.31
C GLY A 160 -9.52 5.75 -14.18
N ALA A 161 -10.03 5.65 -12.96
CA ALA A 161 -11.47 5.67 -12.69
C ALA A 161 -12.02 7.09 -12.37
N GLU A 162 -11.14 8.09 -12.23
CA GLU A 162 -11.48 9.47 -11.86
C GLU A 162 -12.35 9.53 -10.59
N LEU A 163 -12.01 8.68 -9.61
CA LEU A 163 -12.69 8.63 -8.32
C LEU A 163 -11.92 9.49 -7.33
N ASP A 164 -12.56 10.52 -6.79
CA ASP A 164 -12.02 11.25 -5.65
C ASP A 164 -12.29 10.46 -4.36
N ILE A 165 -11.33 9.62 -3.97
CA ILE A 165 -11.45 8.75 -2.81
C ILE A 165 -11.57 9.56 -1.51
N ASP A 166 -10.87 10.70 -1.41
CA ASP A 166 -10.91 11.57 -0.24
C ASP A 166 -12.32 12.17 -0.07
N GLN A 167 -12.94 12.62 -1.16
CA GLN A 167 -14.32 13.11 -1.15
C GLN A 167 -15.32 11.99 -0.81
N LEU A 168 -15.14 10.78 -1.36
CA LEU A 168 -16.00 9.63 -1.07
C LEU A 168 -15.91 9.20 0.41
N ILE A 169 -14.74 9.34 1.03
CA ILE A 169 -14.52 9.11 2.46
C ILE A 169 -15.22 10.21 3.28
N PHE A 170 -15.06 11.48 2.88
CA PHE A 170 -15.72 12.61 3.53
C PHE A 170 -17.25 12.47 3.53
N ASP A 171 -17.81 12.06 2.39
CA ASP A 171 -19.25 11.82 2.21
C ASP A 171 -19.75 10.54 2.90
N LYS A 172 -18.87 9.80 3.60
CA LYS A 172 -19.15 8.52 4.28
C LYS A 172 -19.71 7.44 3.34
N GLN A 173 -19.38 7.52 2.06
CA GLN A 173 -19.74 6.51 1.06
C GLN A 173 -18.69 5.39 1.02
N VAL A 174 -17.43 5.76 1.20
CA VAL A 174 -16.30 4.87 1.51
C VAL A 174 -15.95 5.10 2.98
N GLY A 175 -15.63 4.04 3.71
CA GLY A 175 -15.19 4.13 5.10
C GLY A 175 -13.74 4.58 5.18
N VAL A 176 -12.84 3.69 4.75
CA VAL A 176 -11.39 3.93 4.70
C VAL A 176 -10.79 3.24 3.49
N ALA A 177 -9.65 3.77 3.04
CA ALA A 177 -8.84 3.22 1.96
C ALA A 177 -7.43 2.95 2.50
N PHE A 178 -6.90 1.74 2.33
CA PHE A 178 -5.56 1.42 2.81
C PHE A 178 -4.84 0.36 1.96
N PRO A 179 -3.51 0.46 1.82
CA PRO A 179 -2.72 -0.60 1.22
C PRO A 179 -2.69 -1.83 2.12
N MET A 180 -2.75 -3.01 1.51
CA MET A 180 -2.64 -4.29 2.21
C MET A 180 -1.17 -4.66 2.39
N ARG A 181 -0.78 -4.99 3.63
CA ARG A 181 0.61 -5.31 3.97
C ARG A 181 0.99 -6.71 3.49
N SER A 182 2.25 -6.85 3.11
CA SER A 182 2.89 -8.16 2.92
C SER A 182 3.40 -8.66 4.28
N GLU A 183 2.67 -9.57 4.91
CA GLU A 183 3.08 -10.23 6.16
C GLU A 183 4.48 -10.89 6.12
N PRO A 184 4.91 -11.60 5.05
CA PRO A 184 6.22 -12.24 5.04
C PRO A 184 7.37 -11.22 5.02
N GLU A 185 7.23 -10.12 4.27
CA GLU A 185 8.25 -9.06 4.20
C GLU A 185 8.38 -8.32 5.55
N CYS A 186 7.24 -8.05 6.20
CA CYS A 186 7.21 -7.45 7.54
C CYS A 186 7.91 -8.35 8.56
N THR A 187 7.59 -9.66 8.55
CA THR A 187 8.16 -10.63 9.49
C THR A 187 9.67 -10.74 9.34
N TRP A 188 10.16 -10.71 8.10
CA TRP A 188 11.59 -10.67 7.82
C TRP A 188 12.24 -9.39 8.36
N LEU A 189 11.68 -8.21 8.09
CA LEU A 189 12.20 -6.93 8.60
C LEU A 189 12.25 -6.91 10.13
N VAL A 190 11.23 -7.43 10.81
CA VAL A 190 11.20 -7.50 12.27
C VAL A 190 12.30 -8.41 12.80
N SER A 191 12.47 -9.58 12.21
CA SER A 191 13.41 -10.60 12.69
C SER A 191 14.87 -10.27 12.37
N ASN A 192 15.13 -9.70 11.19
CA ASN A 192 16.48 -9.47 10.67
C ASN A 192 17.01 -8.07 10.90
N TRP A 193 16.14 -7.10 11.21
CA TRP A 193 16.52 -5.71 11.44
C TRP A 193 16.01 -5.17 12.79
N ALA A 194 14.70 -5.10 13.04
CA ALA A 194 14.17 -4.42 14.22
C ALA A 194 14.62 -5.07 15.55
N LYS A 195 14.80 -6.39 15.57
CA LYS A 195 15.30 -7.15 16.73
C LYS A 195 16.83 -7.32 16.74
N ALA A 196 17.52 -6.87 15.70
CA ALA A 196 18.95 -7.12 15.50
C ALA A 196 19.80 -5.88 15.79
N PHE A 197 19.94 -5.53 17.08
CA PHE A 197 20.58 -4.30 17.55
C PHE A 197 22.02 -4.05 17.04
N PHE A 198 22.79 -5.11 16.78
CA PHE A 198 24.19 -5.03 16.35
C PHE A 198 24.41 -5.25 14.85
N ARG A 199 23.34 -5.38 14.06
CA ARG A 199 23.46 -5.55 12.60
C ARG A 199 23.37 -4.22 11.89
N LYS A 200 24.07 -4.13 10.74
CA LYS A 200 23.92 -3.00 9.82
C LYS A 200 22.46 -2.92 9.35
N GLN A 201 21.90 -1.71 9.34
CA GLN A 201 20.53 -1.49 8.90
C GLN A 201 20.38 -1.81 7.40
N PRO A 202 19.42 -2.66 7.00
CA PRO A 202 19.20 -3.01 5.60
C PRO A 202 18.33 -1.94 4.93
N LEU A 203 18.90 -0.75 4.70
CA LEU A 203 18.18 0.43 4.20
C LEU A 203 17.45 0.17 2.87
N ASP A 204 18.04 -0.60 1.95
CA ASP A 204 17.41 -0.94 0.67
C ASP A 204 16.10 -1.72 0.86
N LYS A 205 16.05 -2.61 1.86
CA LYS A 205 14.84 -3.38 2.20
C LYS A 205 13.79 -2.54 2.92
N VAL A 206 14.24 -1.57 3.72
CA VAL A 206 13.35 -0.58 4.35
C VAL A 206 12.74 0.32 3.30
N GLU A 207 13.52 0.75 2.29
CA GLU A 207 13.05 1.52 1.15
C GLU A 207 12.02 0.74 0.34
N GLU A 208 12.32 -0.51 0.00
CA GLU A 208 11.42 -1.38 -0.79
C GLU A 208 10.05 -1.57 -0.11
N TYR A 209 10.02 -1.63 1.23
CA TYR A 209 8.79 -1.90 1.99
C TYR A 209 8.04 -0.64 2.44
N PHE A 210 8.75 0.35 3.01
CA PHE A 210 8.14 1.56 3.58
C PHE A 210 8.25 2.80 2.68
N GLY A 211 9.07 2.73 1.62
CA GLY A 211 9.37 3.83 0.74
C GLY A 211 10.60 4.66 1.15
N PRO A 212 11.05 5.55 0.26
CA PRO A 212 12.32 6.27 0.39
C PRO A 212 12.34 7.26 1.56
N GLN A 213 11.21 7.87 1.92
CA GLN A 213 11.14 8.82 3.03
C GLN A 213 11.46 8.14 4.37
N VAL A 214 10.89 6.96 4.60
CA VAL A 214 11.12 6.18 5.83
C VAL A 214 12.54 5.62 5.84
N ALA A 215 13.02 5.11 4.71
CA ALA A 215 14.40 4.64 4.58
C ALA A 215 15.43 5.75 4.87
N MET A 216 15.19 6.96 4.35
CA MET A 216 16.04 8.12 4.61
C MET A 216 16.04 8.50 6.09
N TYR A 217 14.88 8.49 6.75
CA TYR A 217 14.78 8.71 8.19
C TYR A 217 15.65 7.72 8.98
N PHE A 218 15.56 6.42 8.69
CA PHE A 218 16.36 5.41 9.38
C PHE A 218 17.85 5.51 9.04
N GLY A 219 18.20 5.85 7.80
CA GLY A 219 19.58 6.12 7.39
C GLY A 219 20.19 7.28 8.18
N TYR A 220 19.46 8.38 8.32
CA TYR A 220 19.88 9.53 9.14
C TYR A 220 20.00 9.14 10.62
N LEU A 221 19.03 8.40 11.16
CA LEU A 221 19.05 7.94 12.54
C LEU A 221 20.29 7.07 12.82
N GLY A 222 20.61 6.12 11.94
CA GLY A 222 21.80 5.28 12.08
C GLY A 222 23.11 6.07 12.02
N TYR A 223 23.18 7.07 11.14
CA TYR A 223 24.32 7.99 11.08
C TYR A 223 24.48 8.78 12.38
N TYR A 224 23.38 9.33 12.89
CA TYR A 224 23.36 10.10 14.13
C TYR A 224 23.76 9.27 15.35
N THR A 225 23.25 8.04 15.48
CA THR A 225 23.62 7.15 16.59
C THR A 225 25.10 6.75 16.54
N ASN A 226 25.68 6.63 15.35
CA ASN A 226 27.12 6.34 15.22
C ASN A 226 27.99 7.51 15.71
N TRP A 227 27.60 8.76 15.42
CA TRP A 227 28.28 9.94 15.95
C TRP A 227 28.13 10.08 17.46
N LEU A 228 26.93 9.84 17.99
CA LEU A 228 26.71 9.83 19.44
C LEU A 228 27.53 8.75 20.13
N PHE A 229 27.69 7.58 19.52
CA PHE A 229 28.53 6.53 20.06
C PHE A 229 30.00 6.96 20.15
N PHE A 230 30.52 7.60 19.11
CA PHE A 230 31.89 8.15 19.11
C PHE A 230 32.08 9.23 20.20
N VAL A 231 31.18 10.22 20.26
CA VAL A 231 31.22 11.28 21.29
C VAL A 231 31.04 10.69 22.69
N GLY A 232 30.21 9.67 22.84
CA GLY A 232 30.01 8.96 24.10
C GLY A 232 31.26 8.28 24.60
N ILE A 233 32.04 7.64 23.72
CA ILE A 233 33.35 7.05 24.09
C ILE A 233 34.33 8.14 24.52
N VAL A 234 34.44 9.23 23.76
CA VAL A 234 35.33 10.35 24.10
C VAL A 234 34.96 10.98 25.44
N GLY A 235 33.67 11.07 25.78
CA GLY A 235 33.22 11.64 27.04
C GLY A 235 33.35 10.73 28.27
N ILE A 236 33.65 9.43 28.09
CA ILE A 236 33.89 8.48 29.19
C ILE A 236 35.38 8.45 29.60
N VAL A 237 36.29 8.76 28.67
CA VAL A 237 37.75 8.83 28.90
C VAL A 237 38.13 10.17 29.52
#